data_AF-A0A0B8P0A8-F1
#
_entry.id   AF-A0A0B8P0A8-F1
#
_cell.length_a   1.000
_cell.length_b   1.000
_cell.length_c   1.000
_cell.angle_alpha   90.00
_cell.angle_beta   90.00
_cell.angle_gamma   90.00
#
_symmetry.space_group_name_H-M   'P 1'
#
loop_
_entity.id
_entity.type
_entity.pdbx_description
1 polymer ?
#
loop_
_entity_poly.entity_id
_entity_poly.type
_entity_poly.pdbx_seq_one_letter_code
_entity_poly.pdbx_strand_id
1 'polypeptide(L)' 'MDQSNDRVQVELCSEKLEQLIQEGHICASQIRCLNSESKQTVWQMCLKICGKKMCQAQCIAVKRKQLKDRLL' A
#
# COMPACT_ATOMS: atom_id res chain seq x y z
N MET A 1 -25.70 24.04 10.92
CA MET A 1 -25.05 22.96 11.68
C MET A 1 -25.20 21.71 10.83
N ASP A 2 -24.13 21.30 10.16
CA ASP A 2 -24.07 19.99 9.50
C ASP A 2 -22.63 19.49 9.65
N GLN A 3 -22.43 18.59 10.60
CA GLN A 3 -21.19 17.84 10.76
C GLN A 3 -21.58 16.37 10.74
N SER A 4 -22.00 15.88 9.57
CA SER A 4 -22.00 14.45 9.29
C SER A 4 -20.55 13.98 9.30
N ASN A 5 -20.12 13.41 10.42
CA ASN A 5 -18.85 12.72 10.48
C ASN A 5 -19.01 11.40 9.70
N ASP A 6 -18.78 11.41 8.39
CA ASP A 6 -18.88 10.27 7.46
C ASP A 6 -17.79 9.18 7.69
N ARG A 7 -17.39 8.99 8.95
CA ARG A 7 -16.34 8.05 9.34
C ARG A 7 -16.92 6.97 10.24
N VAL A 8 -16.71 5.74 9.82
CA VAL A 8 -17.06 4.56 10.60
C VAL A 8 -15.79 3.99 11.23
N GLN A 9 -15.83 3.72 12.53
CA GLN A 9 -14.77 2.98 13.21
C GLN A 9 -15.10 1.49 13.11
N VAL A 10 -14.17 0.73 12.53
CA VAL A 10 -14.29 -0.71 12.36
C VAL A 10 -12.97 -1.38 12.71
N GLU A 11 -13.05 -2.58 13.26
CA GLU A 11 -11.90 -3.43 13.50
C GLU A 11 -11.82 -4.51 12.41
N LEU A 12 -10.61 -4.92 12.09
CA LEU A 12 -10.33 -5.92 11.07
C LEU A 12 -9.01 -6.62 11.38
N CYS A 13 -8.93 -7.90 11.01
CA CYS A 13 -7.71 -8.67 11.21
C CYS A 13 -6.54 -8.09 10.39
N SER A 14 -5.35 -8.12 10.98
CA SER A 14 -4.12 -7.60 10.38
C SER A 14 -3.83 -8.20 9.00
N GLU A 15 -4.06 -9.50 8.82
CA GLU A 15 -3.87 -10.19 7.55
C GLU A 15 -4.80 -9.66 6.46
N LYS A 16 -6.06 -9.36 6.83
CA LYS A 16 -7.04 -8.82 5.89
C LYS A 16 -6.67 -7.41 5.47
N LEU A 17 -6.13 -6.61 6.39
CA LEU A 17 -5.61 -5.28 6.07
C LEU A 17 -4.45 -5.35 5.09
N GLU A 18 -3.49 -6.24 5.35
CA GLU A 18 -2.32 -6.43 4.50
C GLU A 18 -2.73 -6.83 3.08
N GLN A 19 -3.69 -7.76 2.95
CA GLN A 19 -4.26 -8.17 1.67
C GLN A 19 -4.86 -6.98 0.90
N LEU A 20 -5.70 -6.17 1.54
CA LEU A 20 -6.36 -5.02 0.91
C LEU A 20 -5.35 -3.95 0.44
N ILE A 21 -4.29 -3.71 1.24
CA ILE A 21 -3.19 -2.80 0.85
C ILE A 21 -2.39 -3.40 -0.31
N GLN A 22 -2.14 -4.71 -0.30
CA GLN A 22 -1.39 -5.40 -1.35
C GLN A 22 -2.12 -5.35 -2.69
N GLU A 23 -3.42 -5.64 -2.70
CA GLU A 23 -4.29 -5.59 -3.88
C GLU A 23 -4.53 -4.15 -4.38
N GLY A 24 -4.30 -3.15 -3.52
CA GLY A 24 -4.45 -1.74 -3.87
C GLY A 24 -5.88 -1.20 -3.68
N HIS A 25 -6.73 -1.93 -2.96
CA HIS A 25 -8.07 -1.48 -2.59
C HIS A 25 -8.04 -0.35 -1.56
N ILE A 26 -7.02 -0.32 -0.70
CA ILE A 26 -6.84 0.71 0.33
C ILE A 26 -5.38 1.19 0.33
N CYS A 27 -5.18 2.50 0.46
CA CYS A 27 -3.86 3.07 0.71
C CYS A 27 -3.65 3.30 2.20
N ALA A 28 -2.45 3.01 2.72
CA ALA A 28 -2.13 3.24 4.13
C ALA A 28 -2.32 4.72 4.57
N SER A 29 -2.24 5.68 3.64
CA SER A 29 -2.52 7.10 3.89
C SER A 29 -3.99 7.41 4.25
N GLN A 30 -4.92 6.53 3.89
CA GLN A 30 -6.35 6.68 4.18
C GLN A 30 -6.73 6.10 5.55
N ILE A 31 -5.81 5.40 6.21
CA ILE A 31 -6.08 4.71 7.48
C ILE A 31 -5.77 5.66 8.64
N ARG A 32 -6.77 5.92 9.48
CA ARG A 32 -6.58 6.55 10.79
C ARG A 32 -6.40 5.47 11.85
N CYS A 33 -5.20 5.38 12.40
CA CYS A 33 -4.89 4.41 13.45
C CYS A 33 -5.33 4.95 14.81
N LEU A 34 -6.01 4.12 15.61
CA LEU A 34 -6.54 4.51 16.92
C LEU A 34 -5.45 4.53 18.01
N ASN A 35 -4.38 3.76 17.84
CA ASN A 35 -3.27 3.69 18.78
C ASN A 35 -1.92 3.54 18.05
N SER A 36 -0.84 3.68 18.81
CA SER A 36 0.53 3.62 18.31
C SER A 36 0.91 2.25 17.72
N GLU A 37 0.39 1.18 18.32
CA GLU A 37 0.63 -0.20 17.86
C GLU A 37 0.04 -0.43 16.47
N SER A 38 -1.25 -0.11 16.27
CA SER A 38 -1.90 -0.17 14.97
C SER A 38 -1.18 0.70 13.93
N LYS A 39 -0.72 1.88 14.32
CA LYS A 39 0.04 2.78 13.43
C LYS A 39 1.35 2.14 12.95
N GLN A 40 2.10 1.55 13.88
CA GLN A 40 3.36 0.88 13.56
C GLN A 40 3.12 -0.32 12.64
N THR A 41 2.10 -1.13 12.93
CA THR A 41 1.71 -2.29 12.12
C THR A 41 1.34 -1.89 10.69
N VAL A 42 0.47 -0.90 10.52
CA VAL A 42 0.05 -0.39 9.19
C VAL A 42 1.25 0.19 8.42
N TRP A 43 2.15 0.90 9.10
CA TRP A 43 3.33 1.46 8.47
C TRP A 43 4.30 0.39 7.97
N GLN A 44 4.54 -0.65 8.77
CA GLN A 44 5.39 -1.79 8.37
C GLN A 44 4.79 -2.54 7.16
N MET A 45 3.47 -2.78 7.16
CA MET A 45 2.77 -3.36 5.99
C MET A 45 2.98 -2.52 4.74
N CYS A 46 2.79 -1.20 4.86
CA CYS A 46 2.98 -0.27 3.74
C CYS A 46 4.41 -0.29 3.19
N LEU A 47 5.42 -0.23 4.07
CA LEU A 47 6.83 -0.27 3.66
C LEU A 47 7.18 -1.57 2.94
N LYS A 48 6.73 -2.71 3.47
CA LYS A 48 6.94 -4.04 2.87
C LYS A 48 6.30 -4.13 1.48
N ILE A 49 5.06 -3.69 1.33
CA ILE A 49 4.30 -3.81 0.07
C ILE A 49 4.80 -2.80 -0.97
N CYS A 50 4.88 -1.51 -0.61
CA CYS A 50 5.33 -0.47 -1.53
C CYS A 50 6.78 -0.64 -1.93
N GLY A 51 7.66 -1.08 -1.00
CA GLY A 51 9.04 -1.41 -1.31
C GLY A 51 9.15 -2.52 -2.36
N LYS A 52 8.38 -3.61 -2.20
CA LYS A 52 8.32 -4.71 -3.20
C LYS A 52 7.84 -4.22 -4.57
N LYS A 53 6.74 -3.44 -4.60
CA LYS A 53 6.18 -2.90 -5.86
C LYS A 53 7.18 -1.97 -6.57
N MET A 54 7.90 -1.14 -5.82
CA MET A 54 8.91 -0.24 -6.38
C MET A 54 10.11 -1.00 -6.96
N CYS A 55 10.63 -2.00 -6.26
CA CYS A 55 11.66 -2.88 -6.79
C CYS A 55 11.20 -3.61 -8.07
N GLN A 56 9.97 -4.13 -8.08
CA GLN A 56 9.43 -4.81 -9.26
C GLN A 56 9.28 -3.87 -10.46
N ALA A 57 8.80 -2.64 -10.24
CA ALA A 57 8.71 -1.62 -11.28
C ALA A 57 10.09 -1.26 -11.86
N GLN A 58 11.11 -1.15 -11.02
CA GLN A 58 12.49 -0.88 -11.44
C GLN A 58 13.07 -2.04 -12.27
N CYS A 59 12.87 -3.30 -11.84
CA CYS A 59 13.33 -4.47 -12.59
C CYS A 59 12.65 -4.61 -13.97
N ILE A 60 11.36 -4.28 -14.08
CA ILE A 60 10.64 -4.28 -15.36
C ILE A 60 11.16 -3.17 -16.28
N ALA A 61 11.44 -1.98 -15.74
CA ALA A 61 12.00 -0.87 -16.51
C ALA A 61 13.37 -1.21 -17.12
N VAL A 62 14.23 -1.90 -16.37
CA VAL A 62 15.53 -2.39 -16.87
C VAL A 62 15.36 -3.39 -18.02
N LYS A 63 14.42 -4.34 -17.90
CA LYS A 63 14.15 -5.31 -18.98
C LYS A 63 13.64 -4.65 -20.27
N ARG A 64 12.87 -3.56 -20.16
CA ARG A 64 12.34 -2.85 -21.33
C ARG A 64 13.38 -2.05 -22.10
N LYS A 65 14.41 -1.49 -21.44
CA LYS A 65 15.53 -0.83 -22.14
C LYS A 65 16.32 -1.83 -22.99
N GLN A 66 16.67 -2.97 -22.40
CA GLN A 66 17.42 -4.04 -23.09
C GLN A 66 16.71 -4.62 -24.32
N LEU A 67 15.37 -4.64 -24.34
CA LEU A 67 14.62 -5.10 -25.51
C LEU A 67 14.55 -4.05 -26.63
N LYS A 68 14.59 -2.76 -26.28
CA LYS A 68 14.52 -1.65 -27.25
C LYS A 68 15.85 -1.43 -27.97
N ASP A 69 16.98 -1.63 -27.28
CA ASP A 69 18.34 -1.58 -27.86
C ASP A 69 18.69 -2.79 -28.73
N ARG A 70 17.88 -3.86 -28.73
CA ARG A 70 18.12 -5.07 -29.54
C ARG A 70 17.30 -5.14 -30.83
N LEU A 71 16.42 -4.16 -31.05
CA LEU A 71 15.51 -4.07 -32.20
C LEU A 71 15.77 -2.82 -33.07
N LEU A 72 16.86 -2.10 -32.82
CA LEU A 72 17.36 -0.94 -33.57
C LEU A 72 18.78 -1.22 -34.04
#